data_AF-A0A6F9WSK5-F1
#
_entry.id   AF-A0A6F9WSK5-F1
#
_cell.length_a   1.000
_cell.length_b   1.000
_cell.length_c   1.000
_cell.angle_alpha   90.00
_cell.angle_beta   90.00
_cell.angle_gamma   90.00
#
_symmetry.space_group_name_H-M   'P 1'
#
loop_
_entity.id
_entity.type
_entity.pdbx_description
1 polymer ?
#
loop_
_entity_poly.entity_id
_entity_poly.type
_entity_poly.pdbx_seq_one_letter_code
_entity_poly.pdbx_strand_id
1 'polypeptide(L)' 'MGRYKENPKYNVVSLRISLKEREKLEELSQATNRKISDLMREALRQFHPAEQGA' A
#
# COMPACT_ATOMS: atom_id res chain seq x y z
N MET A 1 -27.05 6.44 1.54
CA MET A 1 -25.77 6.41 2.30
C MET A 1 -25.44 4.95 2.58
N GLY A 2 -24.37 4.41 2.00
CA GLY A 2 -24.05 2.99 2.11
C GLY A 2 -23.63 2.62 3.53
N ARG A 3 -24.10 1.47 4.04
CA ARG A 3 -23.74 0.93 5.36
C ARG A 3 -22.22 0.79 5.46
N TYR A 4 -21.62 1.44 6.45
CA TYR A 4 -20.24 1.17 6.85
C TYR A 4 -20.15 -0.31 7.25
N LYS A 5 -19.21 -1.05 6.65
CA LYS A 5 -18.90 -2.42 7.09
C LYS A 5 -18.14 -2.30 8.40
N GLU A 6 -18.62 -2.94 9.46
CA GLU A 6 -17.99 -2.91 10.79
C GLU A 6 -16.56 -3.42 10.75
N ASN A 7 -16.24 -4.39 9.89
CA ASN A 7 -14.88 -4.91 9.68
C ASN A 7 -14.48 -4.82 8.19
N PRO A 8 -13.86 -3.71 7.74
CA PRO A 8 -13.35 -3.63 6.38
C PRO A 8 -12.16 -4.58 6.19
N LYS A 9 -12.15 -5.34 5.09
CA LYS A 9 -11.04 -6.24 4.74
C LYS A 9 -9.70 -5.51 4.57
N TYR A 10 -9.74 -4.22 4.26
CA TYR A 10 -8.59 -3.34 4.13
C TYR A 10 -9.05 -1.88 4.19
N ASN A 11 -8.18 -1.02 4.69
CA ASN A 11 -8.33 0.43 4.60
C ASN A 11 -7.66 0.95 3.33
N VAL A 12 -8.20 2.03 2.76
CA VAL A 12 -7.60 2.73 1.62
C VAL A 12 -6.91 3.98 2.14
N VAL A 13 -5.67 4.19 1.69
CA VAL A 13 -4.90 5.39 1.99
C VAL A 13 -4.69 6.21 0.72
N SER A 14 -4.84 7.53 0.81
CA SER A 14 -4.43 8.46 -0.23
C SER A 14 -3.05 9.01 0.13
N LEU A 15 -2.11 8.94 -0.81
CA LEU A 15 -0.73 9.38 -0.62
C LEU A 15 -0.48 10.66 -1.44
N ARG A 16 0.28 11.60 -0.87
CA ARG A 16 0.83 12.74 -1.60
C ARG A 16 2.28 12.46 -1.91
N ILE A 17 2.61 12.35 -3.18
CA ILE A 17 3.95 12.07 -3.70
C ILE A 17 4.19 12.92 -4.94
N SER A 18 5.46 13.14 -5.28
CA SER A 18 5.83 13.79 -6.53
C SER A 18 5.54 12.90 -7.75
N LEU A 19 5.51 13.50 -8.94
CA LEU A 19 5.34 12.77 -10.20
C LEU A 19 6.42 11.69 -10.39
N LYS A 20 7.69 12.04 -10.10
CA LYS A 20 8.83 11.13 -10.22
C LYS A 20 8.71 9.91 -9.32
N GLU A 21 8.22 10.09 -8.09
CA GLU A 21 8.00 8.98 -7.16
C GLU A 21 6.87 8.07 -7.63
N ARG A 22 5.81 8.64 -8.23
CA ARG A 22 4.71 7.85 -8.83
C ARG A 22 5.20 7.01 -10.00
N GLU A 23 5.95 7.61 -10.92
CA GLU A 23 6.53 6.90 -12.09
C GLU A 23 7.41 5.74 -11.63
N LYS A 24 8.28 5.97 -10.64
CA LYS A 24 9.14 4.93 -10.09
C LYS A 24 8.36 3.79 -9.42
N LEU A 25 7.23 4.09 -8.76
CA LEU A 25 6.33 3.06 -8.22
C LEU A 25 5.66 2.23 -9.32
N GLU A 26 5.27 2.87 -10.42
CA GLU A 26 4.69 2.19 -11.59
C GLU A 26 5.72 1.30 -12.28
N GLU A 27 6.93 1.81 -12.53
CA GLU A 27 8.06 1.03 -13.07
C GLU A 27 8.36 -0.19 -12.19
N LEU A 28 8.43 -0.01 -10.88
CA LEU A 28 8.69 -1.11 -9.94
C LEU A 28 7.57 -2.15 -9.94
N SER A 29 6.31 -1.69 -10.01
CA SER A 29 5.13 -2.55 -10.12
C SER A 29 5.18 -3.42 -11.38
N GLN A 30 5.54 -2.82 -12.51
CA GLN A 30 5.70 -3.52 -13.79
C GLN A 30 6.88 -4.51 -13.76
N ALA A 31 8.06 -4.06 -13.32
CA ALA A 31 9.28 -4.87 -13.29
C ALA A 31 9.16 -6.10 -12.38
N THR A 32 8.40 -6.00 -11.29
CA THR A 32 8.18 -7.10 -10.35
C THR A 32 6.91 -7.91 -10.63
N ASN A 33 6.03 -7.42 -11.52
CA ASN A 33 4.67 -7.93 -11.72
C ASN A 33 3.85 -7.98 -10.41
N ARG A 34 3.98 -6.94 -9.57
CA ARG A 34 3.31 -6.85 -8.25
C ARG A 34 2.49 -5.58 -8.15
N LYS A 35 1.39 -5.63 -7.39
CA LYS A 35 0.57 -4.45 -7.15
C LYS A 35 1.30 -3.45 -6.27
N ILE A 36 1.10 -2.15 -6.54
CA ILE A 36 1.65 -1.05 -5.73
C ILE A 36 1.28 -1.22 -4.24
N SER A 37 0.06 -1.65 -3.93
CA SER A 37 -0.37 -1.88 -2.53
C SER A 37 0.38 -3.02 -1.83
N ASP A 38 0.89 -4.01 -2.57
CA ASP A 38 1.67 -5.10 -2.00
C ASP A 38 3.12 -4.65 -1.76
N LEU A 39 3.69 -3.89 -2.70
CA LEU A 39 5.00 -3.24 -2.55
C LEU A 39 5.00 -2.26 -1.36
N MET A 40 3.98 -1.42 -1.23
CA MET A 40 3.86 -0.48 -0.11
C MET A 40 3.65 -1.20 1.23
N ARG A 41 2.90 -2.31 1.26
CA ARG A 41 2.77 -3.13 2.48
C ARG A 41 4.11 -3.74 2.91
N GLU A 42 4.95 -4.14 1.96
CA GLU A 42 6.30 -4.61 2.27
C GLU A 42 7.19 -3.50 2.78
N ALA A 43 7.17 -2.33 2.13
CA ALA A 43 7.90 -1.17 2.62
C ALA A 43 7.49 -0.84 4.06
N LEU A 44 6.18 -0.78 4.35
CA LEU A 44 5.67 -0.57 5.71
C LEU A 44 6.21 -1.58 6.71
N ARG A 45 6.23 -2.89 6.37
CA ARG A 45 6.80 -3.94 7.23
C ARG A 45 8.31 -3.80 7.44
N GLN A 46 9.04 -3.30 6.45
CA GLN A 46 10.48 -3.07 6.56
C GLN A 46 10.79 -1.88 7.48
N PHE A 47 10.01 -0.79 7.40
CA PHE A 47 10.19 0.39 8.24
C PHE A 47 9.61 0.22 9.65
N HIS A 48 8.61 -0.66 9.81
CA HIS A 48 8.02 -0.99 11.09
C HIS A 48 7.83 -2.51 11.22
N PRO A 49 8.85 -3.24 11.72
CA PRO A 49 8.78 -4.70 11.86
C PRO A 49 7.83 -5.18 12.98
N ALA A 50 7.18 -4.28 13.71
CA ALA A 50 6.24 -4.63 14.76
C ALA A 50 4.80 -4.58 14.21
N GLU A 51 4.21 -5.75 13.99
CA GLU A 51 2.83 -6.14 14.31
C GLU A 51 2.58 -7.49 13.62
N GLN A 52 3.35 -8.50 14.04
CA GLN A 52 2.88 -9.88 13.98
C GLN A 52 2.03 -10.09 15.24
N GLY A 53 0.72 -9.90 15.12
CA GLY A 53 -0.23 -10.32 16.14
C GLY A 53 -1.15 -9.22 16.66
N ALA A 54 -2.35 -9.17 16.10
CA ALA A 54 -3.61 -9.00 16.81
C ALA A 54 -4.68 -9.80 16.05
#